data_AF-A0A949V2S9-F1
#
_entry.id   AF-A0A949V2S9-F1
#
_cell.length_a   1.000
_cell.length_b   1.000
_cell.length_c   1.000
_cell.angle_alpha   90.00
_cell.angle_beta   90.00
_cell.angle_gamma   90.00
#
_symmetry.space_group_name_H-M   'P 1'
#
loop_
_entity.id
_entity.type
_entity.pdbx_description
1 polymer ?
#
loop_
_entity_poly.entity_id
_entity_poly.type
_entity_poly.pdbx_seq_one_letter_code
_entity_poly.pdbx_strand_id
1 'polypeptide(L)' 'DAMALPGGRKISEFAAVRIEARIAKSGKAQTSSGDLFGAAGSVKLGTQGLKLMIDQVQP' A
#
# COMPACT_ATOMS: atom_id res chain seq x y z
N ASP A 1 -32.93 -1.34 3.38
CA ASP A 1 -32.01 -0.61 2.49
C ASP A 1 -31.37 0.53 3.28
N ALA A 2 -30.23 0.29 3.96
CA ALA A 2 -29.52 1.30 4.77
C ALA A 2 -28.11 0.85 5.24
N MET A 3 -27.35 0.13 4.41
CA MET A 3 -25.99 -0.34 4.78
C MET A 3 -24.91 0.27 3.87
N ALA A 4 -24.96 1.58 3.65
CA ALA A 4 -23.83 2.29 3.07
C ALA A 4 -22.91 2.75 4.21
N LEU A 5 -21.63 2.36 4.15
CA LEU A 5 -20.63 2.90 5.06
C LEU A 5 -20.57 4.43 4.91
N PRO A 6 -20.45 5.21 6.01
CA PRO A 6 -20.18 6.63 5.91
C PRO A 6 -18.92 6.84 5.08
N GLY A 7 -18.97 7.77 4.11
CA GLY A 7 -17.81 8.06 3.27
C GLY A 7 -16.61 8.47 4.12
N GLY A 8 -15.54 7.66 4.10
CA GLY A 8 -14.28 7.99 4.74
C GLY A 8 -13.56 9.16 4.04
N ARG A 9 -12.47 9.63 4.64
CA ARG A 9 -11.59 10.66 4.04
C ARG A 9 -11.04 10.17 2.70
N LYS A 10 -11.06 11.01 1.68
CA LYS A 10 -10.47 10.67 0.36
C LYS A 10 -8.96 10.72 0.43
N ILE A 11 -8.29 9.88 -0.36
CA ILE A 11 -6.82 9.92 -0.53
C ILE A 11 -6.34 11.31 -0.96
N SER A 12 -7.14 12.03 -1.76
CA SER A 12 -6.84 13.39 -2.22
C SER A 12 -6.75 14.44 -1.11
N GLU A 13 -7.25 14.14 0.10
CA GLU A 13 -7.23 15.05 1.25
C GLU A 13 -5.92 14.95 2.06
N PHE A 14 -5.01 14.04 1.70
CA PHE A 14 -3.73 13.86 2.40
C PHE A 14 -2.60 14.54 1.62
N ALA A 15 -1.66 15.16 2.35
CA ALA A 15 -0.50 15.83 1.74
C ALA A 15 0.48 14.84 1.08
N ALA A 16 0.56 13.63 1.62
CA ALA A 16 1.37 12.54 1.10
C ALA A 16 0.80 11.19 1.57
N VAL A 17 1.20 10.13 0.88
CA VAL A 17 0.84 8.74 1.17
C VAL A 17 2.08 7.89 1.31
N ARG A 18 1.99 6.76 2.01
CA ARG A 18 2.99 5.68 1.98
C ARG A 18 2.55 4.66 0.95
N ILE A 19 3.49 4.21 0.12
CA ILE A 19 3.27 3.16 -0.88
C ILE A 19 4.02 1.91 -0.45
N GLU A 20 3.35 0.76 -0.49
CA GLU A 20 3.95 -0.56 -0.28
C GLU A 20 3.62 -1.44 -1.47
N ALA A 21 4.60 -2.19 -1.96
CA ALA A 21 4.36 -3.29 -2.88
C ALA A 21 4.80 -4.59 -2.23
N ARG A 22 4.04 -5.66 -2.49
CA ARG A 22 4.21 -6.95 -1.84
C ARG A 22 4.01 -8.09 -2.83
N ILE A 23 4.87 -9.10 -2.72
CA ILE A 23 4.74 -10.40 -3.39
C ILE A 23 4.35 -11.42 -2.31
N ALA A 24 3.08 -11.81 -2.32
CA ALA A 24 2.56 -12.76 -1.35
C ALA A 24 3.06 -14.17 -1.66
N LYS A 25 3.77 -14.80 -0.73
CA LYS A 25 4.27 -16.17 -0.92
C LYS A 25 3.12 -17.17 -1.08
N SER A 26 1.99 -16.90 -0.43
CA SER A 26 0.79 -17.74 -0.45
C SER A 26 -0.11 -17.55 -1.68
N GLY A 27 0.14 -16.52 -2.49
CA GLY A 27 -0.76 -16.11 -3.58
C GLY A 27 -2.07 -15.47 -3.13
N LYS A 28 -2.25 -15.23 -1.82
CA LYS A 28 -3.42 -14.53 -1.26
C LYS A 28 -3.11 -13.05 -1.07
N ALA A 29 -4.11 -12.19 -1.27
CA ALA A 29 -4.01 -10.75 -1.02
C ALA A 29 -4.09 -10.43 0.49
N GLN A 30 -3.25 -11.09 1.28
CA GLN A 30 -3.16 -10.98 2.73
C GLN A 30 -1.70 -11.04 3.14
N THR A 31 -1.31 -10.27 4.15
CA THR A 31 0.05 -10.29 4.71
C THR A 31 0.32 -11.62 5.40
N SER A 32 1.43 -12.26 5.02
CA SER A 32 1.93 -13.49 5.64
C SER A 32 3.44 -13.46 5.82
N SER A 33 3.94 -14.16 6.85
CA SER A 33 5.38 -14.38 7.03
C SER A 33 5.98 -15.03 5.78
N GLY A 34 7.14 -14.52 5.35
CA GLY A 34 7.82 -14.93 4.13
C GLY A 34 7.38 -14.23 2.85
N ASP A 35 6.42 -13.29 2.91
CA ASP A 35 6.17 -12.38 1.79
C ASP A 35 7.40 -11.51 1.53
N LEU A 36 7.65 -11.15 0.27
CA LEU A 36 8.62 -10.12 -0.06
C LEU A 36 7.90 -8.78 -0.15
N PHE A 37 8.47 -7.72 0.42
CA PHE A 37 7.88 -6.39 0.33
C PHE A 37 8.93 -5.28 0.17
N GLY A 38 8.45 -4.14 -0.30
CA GLY A 38 9.21 -2.89 -0.40
C GLY A 38 8.29 -1.72 -0.11
N ALA A 39 8.83 -0.63 0.41
CA ALA A 39 8.01 0.54 0.75
C ALA A 39 8.70 1.86 0.37
N ALA A 40 7.92 2.77 -0.19
CA ALA A 40 8.27 4.18 -0.32
C ALA A 40 7.45 4.97 0.71
N GLY A 41 8.14 5.82 1.47
CA GLY A 41 7.55 6.66 2.53
C GLY A 41 6.69 7.80 1.98
N SER A 42 6.93 9.02 2.45
CA SER A 42 6.13 10.21 2.11
C SER A 42 6.15 10.55 0.61
N VAL A 43 5.22 9.98 -0.15
CA VAL A 43 5.03 10.23 -1.58
C VAL A 43 3.92 11.25 -1.77
N LYS A 44 4.23 12.38 -2.40
CA LYS A 44 3.23 13.40 -2.74
C LYS A 44 2.24 12.85 -3.76
N LEU A 45 0.98 13.24 -3.63
CA LEU A 45 -0.05 12.92 -4.62
C LEU A 45 0.36 13.46 -6.01
N GLY A 46 0.06 12.70 -7.06
CA GLY A 46 0.43 13.06 -8.43
C GLY A 46 1.88 12.75 -8.82
N THR A 47 2.72 12.21 -7.91
CA THR A 47 4.06 11.74 -8.26
C THR A 47 3.97 10.63 -9.31
N GLN A 48 4.73 10.77 -10.40
CA GLN A 48 4.82 9.79 -11.48
C GLN A 48 6.23 9.18 -11.53
N GLY A 49 6.35 8.01 -12.17
CA GLY A 49 7.64 7.34 -12.35
C GLY A 49 8.27 6.80 -11.06
N LEU A 50 7.47 6.53 -10.03
CA LEU A 50 7.95 5.95 -8.78
C LEU A 50 8.60 4.59 -9.04
N LYS A 51 9.83 4.42 -8.58
CA LYS A 51 10.51 3.12 -8.52
C LYS A 51 10.52 2.65 -7.07
N LEU A 52 10.20 1.38 -6.86
CA LEU A 52 10.13 0.77 -5.54
C LEU A 52 10.86 -0.57 -5.60
N MET A 53 11.85 -0.73 -4.72
CA MET A 53 12.65 -1.94 -4.60
C MET A 53 12.00 -2.87 -3.56
N ILE A 54 11.84 -4.13 -3.92
CA ILE A 54 11.32 -5.18 -3.05
C ILE A 54 12.52 -5.98 -2.54
N ASP A 55 12.95 -5.70 -1.30
CA ASP A 55 14.17 -6.25 -0.72
C ASP A 55 14.02 -6.69 0.74
N GLN A 56 12.82 -6.57 1.31
CA GLN A 56 12.50 -7.01 2.67
C GLN A 56 11.71 -8.31 2.65
N VAL A 57 11.94 -9.15 3.65
CA VAL A 57 11.13 -10.33 3.94
C VAL A 57 10.23 -10.01 5.12
N GLN A 58 8.93 -10.26 4.98
CA GLN A 58 7.98 -10.16 6.08
C GLN A 58 8.34 -11.20 7.15
N PRO A 59 8.67 -10.77 8.39
CA PRO A 59 8.92 -11.69 9.49
C PRO A 59 7.70 -12.55 9.81
#